data_AF-A0A2N2EWU7-F1
#
_entry.id   AF-A0A2N2EWU7-F1
#
_cell.length_a   1.000
_cell.length_b   1.000
_cell.length_c   1.000
_cell.angle_alpha   90.00
_cell.angle_beta   90.00
_cell.angle_gamma   90.00
#
_symmetry.space_group_name_H-M   'P 1'
#
loop_
_entity.id
_entity.type
_entity.pdbx_description
1 polymer ?
#
loop_
_entity_poly.entity_id
_entity_poly.type
_entity_poly.pdbx_seq_one_letter_code
_entity_poly.pdbx_strand_id
1 'polypeptide(L)'
;MIKVRVTYSKRGRFVLMGHLDTMMHIDMALRRTGLDFVTGQGYKRKIKFSSSPALSLGLESLCEYIDVKIIDVYPGDIIFRRFSDNFPPGLEIIKTDIIRGKAPQPKAAIYEKKQKFLGLFSRIIRKTIVFGSGEKISFPAVRVRFIF
;
A
#
# COMPACT_ATOMS: atom_id res chain seq x y z
N MET A 1 -15.50 -15.54 4.33
CA MET A 1 -14.68 -14.55 3.58
C MET A 1 -14.62 -13.23 4.34
N ILE A 2 -13.42 -12.75 4.63
CA ILE A 2 -13.16 -11.46 5.27
C ILE A 2 -12.40 -10.53 4.32
N LYS A 3 -12.65 -9.23 4.44
CA LYS A 3 -11.89 -8.20 3.71
C LYS A 3 -10.82 -7.64 4.65
N VAL A 4 -9.57 -7.62 4.18
CA VAL A 4 -8.44 -7.09 4.95
C VAL A 4 -7.81 -5.95 4.18
N ARG A 5 -7.60 -4.82 4.85
CA ARG A 5 -6.77 -3.73 4.35
C ARG A 5 -5.38 -3.87 4.94
N VAL A 6 -4.39 -3.91 4.06
CA VAL A 6 -2.98 -3.98 4.42
C VAL A 6 -2.37 -2.63 4.12
N THR A 7 -1.76 -2.03 5.12
CA THR A 7 -0.96 -0.83 4.96
C THR A 7 0.49 -1.22 4.89
N TYR A 8 1.19 -0.75 3.87
CA TYR A 8 2.62 -1.02 3.68
C TYR A 8 3.40 0.26 3.37
N SER A 9 4.71 0.24 3.58
CA SER A 9 5.64 1.25 3.08
C SER A 9 6.42 0.70 1.90
N LYS A 10 6.81 1.57 0.96
CA LYS A 10 7.64 1.22 -0.19
C LYS A 10 8.90 2.07 -0.15
N ARG A 11 10.04 1.47 0.15
CA ARG A 11 11.30 2.18 0.48
C ARG A 11 12.54 1.52 -0.10
N GLY A 12 13.66 2.25 -0.02
CA GLY A 12 14.97 1.77 -0.46
C GLY A 12 14.97 1.41 -1.96
N ARG A 13 15.65 0.33 -2.33
CA ARG A 13 15.79 -0.07 -3.75
C ARG A 13 14.45 -0.45 -4.42
N PHE A 14 13.42 -0.77 -3.64
CA PHE A 14 12.11 -1.16 -4.17
C PHE A 14 11.38 0.00 -4.86
N VAL A 15 11.77 1.26 -4.59
CA VAL A 15 11.20 2.45 -5.27
C VAL A 15 11.46 2.48 -6.77
N LEU A 16 12.44 1.71 -7.25
CA LEU A 16 12.77 1.55 -8.66
C LEU A 16 11.84 0.56 -9.39
N MET A 17 10.95 -0.12 -8.66
CA MET A 17 9.94 -0.97 -9.26
C MET A 17 8.74 -0.14 -9.70
N GLY A 18 8.30 -0.34 -10.95
CA GLY A 18 7.08 0.27 -11.47
C GLY A 18 5.83 -0.21 -10.73
N HIS A 19 4.69 0.40 -11.02
CA HIS A 19 3.43 0.00 -10.39
C HIS A 19 3.09 -1.47 -10.67
N LEU A 20 3.16 -1.91 -11.94
CA LEU A 20 2.85 -3.28 -12.34
C LEU A 20 3.78 -4.31 -11.69
N ASP A 21 5.09 -4.02 -11.64
CA ASP A 21 6.08 -4.88 -10.99
C ASP A 21 5.82 -4.97 -9.49
N THR A 22 5.48 -3.85 -8.86
CA THR A 22 5.09 -3.82 -7.44
C THR A 22 3.86 -4.70 -7.21
N MET A 23 2.82 -4.61 -8.06
CA MET A 23 1.63 -5.44 -7.93
C MET A 23 1.92 -6.93 -8.15
N MET A 24 2.85 -7.28 -9.05
CA MET A 24 3.30 -8.66 -9.24
C MET A 24 4.01 -9.20 -7.99
N HIS A 25 4.92 -8.44 -7.40
CA HIS A 25 5.61 -8.84 -6.17
C HIS A 25 4.64 -8.98 -4.99
N ILE A 26 3.63 -8.13 -4.91
CA ILE A 26 2.54 -8.26 -3.93
C ILE A 26 1.78 -9.57 -4.16
N ASP A 27 1.34 -9.90 -5.39
CA ASP A 27 0.67 -11.18 -5.68
C ASP A 27 1.53 -12.38 -5.25
N MET A 28 2.83 -12.34 -5.53
CA MET A 28 3.79 -13.38 -5.12
C MET A 28 3.98 -13.45 -3.60
N ALA A 29 4.03 -12.31 -2.90
CA ALA A 29 4.11 -12.28 -1.45
C ALA A 29 2.84 -12.83 -0.79
N LEU A 30 1.67 -12.45 -1.30
CA LEU A 30 0.37 -12.96 -0.84
C LEU A 30 0.30 -14.48 -0.94
N ARG A 31 0.73 -15.07 -2.06
CA ARG A 31 0.77 -16.54 -2.22
C ARG A 31 1.64 -17.25 -1.18
N ARG A 32 2.71 -16.62 -0.72
CA ARG A 32 3.65 -17.19 0.26
C ARG A 32 3.11 -17.13 1.70
N THR A 33 2.08 -16.32 1.96
CA THR A 33 1.48 -16.21 3.31
C THR A 33 0.77 -17.48 3.79
N GLY A 34 0.47 -18.43 2.88
CA GLY A 34 -0.32 -19.62 3.19
C GLY A 34 -1.76 -19.30 3.62
N LEU A 35 -2.26 -18.11 3.30
CA LEU A 35 -3.66 -17.72 3.47
C LEU A 35 -4.42 -17.97 2.17
N ASP A 36 -5.66 -18.41 2.30
CA ASP A 36 -6.52 -18.66 1.13
C ASP A 36 -7.19 -17.37 0.67
N PHE A 37 -6.85 -16.91 -0.53
CA PHE A 37 -7.37 -15.69 -1.12
C PHE A 37 -8.38 -15.95 -2.23
N VAL A 38 -9.26 -14.99 -2.45
CA VAL A 38 -10.13 -14.99 -3.63
C VAL A 38 -9.30 -14.75 -4.89
N THR A 39 -9.41 -15.65 -5.87
CA THR A 39 -8.70 -15.54 -7.16
C THR A 39 -9.63 -15.18 -8.33
N GLY A 40 -9.03 -14.76 -9.45
CA GLY A 40 -9.70 -14.70 -10.76
C GLY A 40 -10.16 -16.06 -11.27
N GLN A 41 -11.16 -16.07 -12.17
CA GLN A 41 -11.70 -17.27 -12.82
C GLN A 41 -10.98 -17.67 -14.13
N GLY A 42 -9.94 -16.93 -14.55
CA GLY A 42 -9.19 -17.21 -15.78
C GLY A 42 -8.05 -18.20 -15.60
N TYR A 43 -7.42 -18.57 -16.73
CA TYR A 43 -6.30 -19.51 -16.80
C TYR A 43 -5.12 -19.11 -15.90
N LYS A 44 -4.77 -17.81 -15.86
CA LYS A 44 -3.84 -17.24 -14.88
C LYS A 44 -4.59 -16.76 -13.65
N ARG A 45 -4.69 -17.60 -12.61
CA ARG A 45 -5.39 -17.29 -11.36
C ARG A 45 -4.65 -16.24 -10.51
N LYS A 46 -4.78 -14.96 -10.83
CA LYS A 46 -4.28 -13.86 -9.98
C LYS A 46 -5.13 -13.70 -8.71
N ILE A 47 -4.50 -13.35 -7.60
CA ILE A 47 -5.22 -12.97 -6.38
C ILE A 47 -5.95 -11.67 -6.65
N LYS A 48 -7.23 -11.59 -6.28
CA LYS A 48 -8.02 -10.37 -6.42
C LYS A 48 -7.73 -9.44 -5.26
N PHE A 49 -7.14 -8.30 -5.57
CA PHE A 49 -6.92 -7.21 -4.62
C PHE A 49 -7.07 -5.86 -5.32
N SER A 50 -7.36 -4.82 -4.55
CA SER A 50 -7.40 -3.44 -5.03
C SER A 50 -6.33 -2.61 -4.34
N SER A 51 -5.51 -1.92 -5.10
CA SER A 51 -4.45 -1.05 -4.60
C SER A 51 -4.90 0.41 -4.48
N SER A 52 -4.18 1.17 -3.66
CA SER A 52 -4.20 2.63 -3.71
C SER A 52 -3.65 3.14 -5.06
N PRO A 53 -3.92 4.41 -5.43
CA PRO A 53 -3.45 5.00 -6.68
C PRO A 53 -1.95 4.80 -6.91
N ALA A 54 -1.58 4.57 -8.17
CA ALA A 54 -0.19 4.39 -8.56
C ALA A 54 0.63 5.65 -8.26
N LEU A 55 1.78 5.46 -7.63
CA LEU A 55 2.75 6.52 -7.37
C LEU A 55 3.82 6.58 -8.47
N SER A 56 4.42 7.76 -8.64
CA SER A 56 5.55 7.96 -9.56
C SER A 56 6.75 7.11 -9.16
N LEU A 57 7.48 6.63 -10.16
CA LEU A 57 8.70 5.85 -9.99
C LEU A 57 9.75 6.64 -9.20
N GLY A 58 10.55 5.94 -8.40
CA GLY A 58 11.66 6.54 -7.65
C GLY A 58 11.26 7.27 -6.37
N LEU A 59 9.96 7.29 -6.03
CA LEU A 59 9.49 7.90 -4.79
C LEU A 59 9.33 6.87 -3.68
N GLU A 60 9.75 7.25 -2.46
CA GLU A 60 9.42 6.49 -1.27
C GLU A 60 8.00 6.75 -0.84
N SER A 61 7.27 5.68 -0.57
CA SER A 61 6.00 5.74 0.12
C SER A 61 6.17 5.35 1.57
N LEU A 62 5.68 6.20 2.45
CA LEU A 62 5.59 5.92 3.88
C LEU A 62 4.34 5.10 4.22
N CYS A 63 3.32 5.11 3.35
CA CYS A 63 2.05 4.46 3.60
C CYS A 63 1.26 4.34 2.29
N GLU A 64 1.10 3.12 1.81
CA GLU A 64 0.20 2.69 0.72
C GLU A 64 -0.77 1.63 1.23
N TYR A 65 -1.82 1.34 0.45
CA TYR A 65 -2.86 0.41 0.85
C TYR A 65 -3.13 -0.63 -0.24
N ILE A 66 -3.32 -1.87 0.16
CA ILE A 66 -4.02 -2.88 -0.63
C ILE A 66 -5.20 -3.43 0.17
N ASP A 67 -6.32 -3.66 -0.50
CA ASP A 67 -7.44 -4.41 0.06
C ASP A 67 -7.49 -5.78 -0.60
N VAL A 68 -7.46 -6.83 0.22
CA VAL A 68 -7.52 -8.24 -0.19
C VAL A 68 -8.75 -8.92 0.41
N LYS A 69 -9.17 -10.04 -0.16
CA LYS A 69 -10.22 -10.91 0.40
C LYS A 69 -9.64 -12.28 0.73
N ILE A 70 -9.75 -12.67 2.00
CA ILE A 70 -9.33 -13.97 2.52
C ILE A 70 -10.59 -14.83 2.71
N ILE A 71 -10.53 -16.10 2.32
CA ILE A 71 -11.68 -17.02 2.35
C ILE A 71 -12.04 -17.35 3.80
N ASP A 72 -11.07 -17.80 4.60
CA ASP A 72 -11.30 -18.15 6.00
C ASP A 72 -11.09 -16.99 6.96
N VAL A 73 -11.54 -17.20 8.20
CA VAL A 73 -11.36 -16.25 9.29
C VAL A 73 -10.09 -16.63 10.06
N TYR A 74 -9.19 -15.66 10.18
CA TYR A 74 -7.98 -15.79 10.99
C TYR A 74 -7.94 -14.67 12.03
N PRO A 75 -7.33 -14.91 13.21
CA PRO A 75 -6.94 -13.86 14.14
C PRO A 75 -6.11 -12.77 13.46
N GLY A 76 -6.35 -11.51 13.82
CA GLY A 76 -5.74 -10.35 13.16
C GLY A 76 -4.22 -10.29 13.30
N ASP A 77 -3.68 -10.76 14.42
CA ASP A 77 -2.25 -10.90 14.71
C ASP A 77 -1.60 -11.96 13.80
N ILE A 78 -2.27 -13.09 13.55
CA ILE A 78 -1.80 -14.12 12.62
C ILE A 78 -1.74 -13.57 11.19
N ILE A 79 -2.76 -12.80 10.78
CA ILE A 79 -2.77 -12.12 9.49
C ILE A 79 -1.58 -11.17 9.42
N PHE A 80 -1.45 -10.23 10.34
CA PHE A 80 -0.34 -9.26 10.35
C PHE A 80 1.03 -9.93 10.25
N ARG A 81 1.26 -10.98 11.06
CA ARG A 81 2.52 -11.74 11.08
C ARG A 81 2.79 -12.41 9.73
N ARG A 82 1.84 -13.17 9.19
CA ARG A 82 2.01 -13.86 7.90
C ARG A 82 2.30 -12.90 6.75
N PHE A 83 1.69 -11.72 6.77
CA PHE A 83 2.00 -10.67 5.81
C PHE A 83 3.42 -10.13 6.00
N SER A 84 3.78 -9.77 7.23
CA SER A 84 5.09 -9.20 7.55
C SER A 84 6.25 -10.15 7.22
N ASP A 85 6.08 -11.46 7.46
CA ASP A 85 7.11 -12.48 7.25
C ASP A 85 7.36 -12.79 5.76
N ASN A 86 6.43 -12.45 4.86
CA ASN A 86 6.46 -12.89 3.46
C ASN A 86 6.66 -11.77 2.43
N PHE A 87 6.51 -10.51 2.83
CA PHE A 87 6.73 -9.38 1.93
C PHE A 87 8.24 -9.14 1.71
N PRO A 88 8.65 -8.78 0.48
CA PRO A 88 10.06 -8.60 0.17
C PRO A 88 10.65 -7.34 0.86
N PRO A 89 11.97 -7.30 1.07
CA PRO A 89 12.65 -6.11 1.59
C PRO A 89 12.30 -4.86 0.79
N GLY A 90 11.97 -3.78 1.50
CA GLY A 90 11.51 -2.53 0.89
C GLY A 90 10.00 -2.45 0.63
N LEU A 91 9.25 -3.53 0.85
CA LEU A 91 7.78 -3.50 1.01
C LEU A 91 7.41 -3.90 2.44
N GLU A 92 7.51 -2.98 3.38
CA GLU A 92 7.30 -3.29 4.80
C GLU A 92 5.82 -3.19 5.18
N ILE A 93 5.28 -4.21 5.84
CA ILE A 93 3.92 -4.18 6.37
C ILE A 93 3.89 -3.33 7.64
N ILE A 94 3.01 -2.32 7.65
CA ILE A 94 2.84 -1.40 8.78
C ILE A 94 1.69 -1.85 9.68
N LYS A 95 0.56 -2.25 9.07
CA LYS A 95 -0.61 -2.75 9.79
C LYS A 95 -1.56 -3.52 8.88
N THR A 96 -2.45 -4.28 9.50
CA THR A 96 -3.57 -4.96 8.83
C THR A 96 -4.88 -4.68 9.58
N ASP A 97 -5.88 -4.18 8.86
CA ASP A 97 -7.21 -3.88 9.40
C ASP A 97 -8.25 -4.81 8.78
N ILE A 98 -9.01 -5.54 9.60
CA ILE A 98 -10.17 -6.31 9.12
C ILE A 98 -11.32 -5.33 8.88
N ILE A 99 -11.74 -5.19 7.62
CA ILE A 99 -12.83 -4.29 7.24
C ILE A 99 -14.17 -4.98 7.47
N ARG A 100 -14.95 -4.45 8.42
CA ARG A 100 -16.36 -4.81 8.63
C ARG A 100 -17.23 -3.82 7.84
N GLY A 101 -17.79 -4.27 6.71
CA GLY A 101 -18.70 -3.45 5.87
C GLY A 101 -17.99 -2.62 4.79
N LYS A 102 -18.48 -1.40 4.53
CA LYS A 102 -17.88 -0.47 3.56
C LYS A 102 -16.74 0.30 4.23
N ALA A 103 -15.54 0.23 3.65
CA ALA A 103 -14.44 1.11 4.00
C ALA A 103 -14.17 2.10 2.85
N PRO A 104 -13.82 3.36 3.15
CA PRO A 104 -13.42 4.31 2.13
C PRO A 104 -12.20 3.79 1.37
N GLN A 105 -12.21 3.92 0.06
CA GLN A 105 -11.04 3.61 -0.75
C GLN A 105 -10.03 4.75 -0.63
N PRO A 106 -8.72 4.46 -0.56
CA PRO A 106 -7.72 5.50 -0.57
C PRO A 106 -7.69 6.17 -1.94
N LYS A 107 -8.16 7.43 -2.03
CA LYS A 107 -8.27 8.19 -3.29
C LYS A 107 -7.27 9.34 -3.42
N ALA A 108 -6.44 9.58 -2.40
CA ALA A 108 -5.51 10.71 -2.38
C ALA A 108 -4.08 10.28 -2.03
N ALA A 109 -3.10 11.05 -2.48
CA ALA A 109 -1.72 10.99 -2.05
C ALA A 109 -1.26 12.34 -1.49
N ILE A 110 -0.59 12.30 -0.34
CA ILE A 110 0.03 13.44 0.31
C ILE A 110 1.53 13.32 0.10
N TYR A 111 2.09 14.28 -0.63
CA TYR A 111 3.50 14.36 -0.90
C TYR A 111 4.19 15.27 0.12
N GLU A 112 5.23 14.76 0.77
CA GLU A 112 6.06 15.50 1.71
C GLU A 112 7.43 15.77 1.06
N LYS A 113 7.77 17.05 0.88
CA LYS A 113 9.10 17.50 0.44
C LYS A 113 9.84 18.09 1.64
N LYS A 114 11.03 17.57 1.95
CA LYS A 114 11.91 18.16 2.96
C LYS A 114 12.82 19.18 2.27
N GLN A 115 12.68 20.46 2.59
CA GLN A 115 13.51 21.53 2.03
C GLN A 115 14.44 22.08 3.13
N LYS A 116 15.71 22.28 2.82
CA LYS A 116 16.61 23.03 3.70
C LYS A 116 16.43 24.52 3.44
N PHE A 117 16.16 25.29 4.49
CA PHE A 117 16.15 26.74 4.49
C PHE A 117 17.46 27.23 5.11
N LEU A 118 18.19 28.08 4.39
CA LEU A 118 19.52 28.60 4.78
C LEU A 118 20.57 27.52 5.12
N GLY A 119 20.41 26.29 4.62
CA GLY A 119 21.32 25.17 4.87
C GLY A 119 21.28 24.57 6.29
N LEU A 120 20.70 25.28 7.26
CA LEU A 120 20.73 24.94 8.69
C LEU A 120 19.40 24.36 9.21
N PHE A 121 18.26 24.79 8.66
CA PHE A 121 16.94 24.38 9.15
C PHE A 121 16.18 23.58 8.10
N SER A 122 15.65 22.42 8.46
CA SER A 122 14.77 21.67 7.56
C SER A 122 13.31 22.08 7.74
N ARG A 123 12.67 22.54 6.68
CA ARG A 123 11.22 22.77 6.59
C ARG A 123 10.58 21.64 5.79
N ILE A 124 9.47 21.08 6.29
CA ILE A 124 8.68 20.08 5.55
C ILE A 124 7.52 20.81 4.86
N ILE A 125 7.46 20.71 3.53
CA ILE A 125 6.34 21.20 2.73
C ILE A 125 5.48 20.01 2.34
N ARG A 126 4.18 20.10 2.61
CA ARG A 126 3.20 19.06 2.25
C ARG A 126 2.36 19.54 1.08
N LYS A 127 2.27 18.74 0.02
CA LYS A 127 1.38 18.96 -1.12
C LYS A 127 0.43 17.78 -1.24
N THR A 128 -0.86 18.03 -1.14
CA THR A 128 -1.88 17.00 -1.30
C THR A 128 -2.34 16.95 -2.75
N ILE A 129 -2.40 15.75 -3.32
CA ILE A 129 -2.95 15.47 -4.65
C ILE A 129 -4.10 14.48 -4.46
N VAL A 130 -5.29 14.84 -4.93
CA VAL A 130 -6.46 13.95 -4.96
C VAL A 130 -6.55 13.36 -6.36
N PHE A 131 -6.71 12.05 -6.45
CA PHE A 131 -6.92 11.37 -7.72
C PHE A 131 -8.43 11.27 -8.00
N GLY A 132 -8.89 11.81 -9.14
CA GLY A 132 -10.31 11.87 -9.51
C GLY A 132 -10.86 13.30 -9.59
N SER A 133 -12.11 13.45 -10.05
CA SER A 133 -12.76 14.73 -10.30
C SER A 133 -13.11 15.50 -9.02
N GLY A 134 -12.20 16.34 -8.52
CA GLY A 134 -12.51 17.50 -7.68
C GLY A 134 -13.08 17.27 -6.26
N GLU A 135 -13.22 16.04 -5.79
CA GLU A 135 -13.77 15.77 -4.45
C GLU A 135 -12.82 16.15 -3.29
N LYS A 136 -13.39 16.55 -2.15
CA LYS A 136 -12.71 16.75 -0.86
C LYS A 136 -11.89 15.50 -0.48
N ILE A 137 -10.79 15.71 0.25
CA ILE A 137 -9.91 14.64 0.76
C ILE A 137 -10.77 13.59 1.48
N SER A 138 -10.87 12.39 0.90
CA SER A 138 -11.39 11.23 1.61
C SER A 138 -10.22 10.45 2.20
N PHE A 139 -10.20 10.33 3.53
CA PHE A 139 -9.26 9.45 4.21
C PHE A 139 -9.71 7.99 4.05
N PRO A 140 -8.77 7.04 3.95
CA PRO A 140 -7.32 7.18 4.10
C PRO A 140 -6.58 7.74 2.88
N ALA A 141 -5.43 8.39 3.09
CA ALA A 141 -4.57 8.92 2.03
C ALA A 141 -3.19 8.24 2.05
N VAL A 142 -2.63 8.01 0.87
CA VAL A 142 -1.25 7.55 0.66
C VAL A 142 -0.29 8.67 1.10
N ARG A 143 0.85 8.34 1.72
CA ARG A 143 1.84 9.35 2.11
C ARG A 143 3.19 9.06 1.45
N VAL A 144 3.71 10.04 0.74
CA VAL A 144 4.94 9.94 -0.06
C VAL A 144 5.98 10.90 0.48
N ARG A 145 7.24 10.47 0.53
CA ARG A 145 8.38 11.32 0.89
C ARG A 145 9.30 11.48 -0.30
N PHE A 146 9.62 12.72 -0.64
CA PHE A 146 10.70 13.03 -1.57
C PHE A 146 12.04 13.02 -0.82
N ILE A 147 13.06 12.36 -1.38
CA ILE A 147 14.41 12.29 -0.78
C ILE A 147 15.35 13.40 -1.31
N PHE A 148 14.92 14.21 -2.27
CA PHE A 148 15.76 15.26 -2.89
C PHE A 148 15.93 16.50 -2.00
#